data_AF-A0A0P8XUW2-F1
#
_entry.id   AF-A0A0P8XUW2-F1
#
_cell.length_a   1.000
_cell.length_b   1.000
_cell.length_c   1.000
_cell.angle_alpha   90.00
_cell.angle_beta   90.00
_cell.angle_gamma   90.00
#
_symmetry.space_group_name_H-M   'P 1'
#
loop_
_entity.id
_entity.type
_entity.pdbx_description
1 polymer ?
#
loop_
_entity_poly.entity_id
_entity_poly.type
_entity_poly.pdbx_seq_one_letter_code
_entity_poly.pdbx_strand_id
1 'polypeptide(L)'
;MKTIPLLFVFSKLRKMCQSYAEASPESCAKFYSIWSIIVGFGFFIWNLTMVGFYGLNLWGGLENKNDKTPLPIIISLHAFYAFTAFLYVVAGYSMLIGILEVKQKLLKFGKIISWIFPISAALLIIPLVVHILCILKVREYLQKI
;
A
#
# COMPACT_ATOMS: atom_id res chain seq x y z
N MET A 1 -25.53 -19.72 -0.91
CA MET A 1 -24.44 -18.74 -0.71
C MET A 1 -23.79 -18.99 0.64
N LYS A 2 -22.52 -19.44 0.67
CA LYS A 2 -21.80 -19.73 1.92
C LYS A 2 -21.23 -18.42 2.50
N THR A 3 -21.83 -17.93 3.58
CA THR A 3 -21.32 -16.82 4.41
C THR A 3 -20.13 -17.29 5.23
N ILE A 4 -18.97 -17.44 4.59
CA ILE A 4 -17.69 -17.62 5.30
C ILE A 4 -16.65 -16.72 4.63
N PRO A 5 -16.48 -15.46 5.09
CA PRO A 5 -15.13 -14.91 5.08
C PRO A 5 -14.77 -14.01 6.28
N LEU A 6 -15.71 -13.66 7.17
CA LEU A 6 -15.40 -12.70 8.25
C LEU A 6 -14.65 -13.34 9.41
N LEU A 7 -15.15 -14.46 9.95
CA LEU A 7 -14.55 -15.14 11.10
C LEU A 7 -13.14 -15.69 10.84
N PHE A 8 -12.85 -16.09 9.60
CA PHE A 8 -11.51 -16.53 9.20
C PHE A 8 -10.53 -15.36 9.11
N VAL A 9 -10.96 -14.22 8.56
CA VAL A 9 -10.17 -12.99 8.56
C VAL A 9 -9.93 -12.52 9.99
N PHE A 10 -10.93 -12.52 10.86
CA PHE A 10 -10.78 -12.14 12.27
C PHE A 10 -9.85 -13.07 13.07
N SER A 11 -9.88 -14.39 12.84
CA SER A 11 -8.97 -15.31 13.55
C SER A 11 -7.52 -15.12 13.10
N LYS A 12 -7.30 -14.84 11.82
CA LYS A 12 -5.97 -14.55 11.25
C LYS A 12 -5.46 -13.19 11.68
N LEU A 13 -6.34 -12.18 11.72
CA LEU A 13 -6.06 -10.86 12.29
C LEU A 13 -5.73 -10.94 13.79
N ARG A 14 -6.45 -11.76 14.56
CA ARG A 14 -6.15 -11.99 15.99
C ARG A 14 -4.75 -12.55 16.19
N LYS A 15 -4.35 -13.56 15.40
CA LYS A 15 -2.99 -14.14 15.45
C LYS A 15 -1.92 -13.12 15.02
N MET A 16 -2.21 -12.30 14.01
CA MET A 16 -1.33 -11.20 13.62
C MET A 16 -1.20 -10.15 14.73
N CYS A 17 -2.29 -9.80 15.42
CA CYS A 17 -2.28 -8.88 16.55
C CYS A 17 -1.51 -9.42 17.76
N GLN A 18 -1.57 -10.72 18.04
CA GLN A 18 -0.78 -11.36 19.10
C GLN A 18 0.72 -11.32 18.79
N SER A 19 1.12 -11.71 17.59
CA SER A 19 2.51 -11.58 17.13
C SER A 19 2.97 -10.12 17.09
N TYR A 20 2.08 -9.19 16.73
CA TYR A 20 2.33 -7.76 16.74
C TYR A 20 2.52 -7.18 18.16
N ALA A 21 1.78 -7.68 19.15
CA ALA A 21 1.90 -7.24 20.54
C ALA A 21 3.27 -7.60 21.14
N GLU A 22 3.81 -8.75 20.74
CA GLU A 22 5.12 -9.25 21.18
C GLU A 22 6.30 -8.67 20.38
N ALA A 23 6.04 -8.12 19.18
CA ALA A 23 7.09 -7.56 18.32
C ALA A 23 7.65 -6.23 18.85
N SER A 24 8.97 -6.07 18.78
CA SER A 24 9.62 -4.80 19.12
C SER A 24 9.18 -3.68 18.15
N PRO A 25 9.00 -2.43 18.63
CA PRO A 25 8.59 -1.31 17.77
C PRO A 25 9.53 -1.08 16.59
N GLU A 26 10.84 -1.28 16.79
CA GLU A 26 11.84 -1.15 15.73
C GLU A 26 11.67 -2.21 14.65
N SER A 27 11.50 -3.49 15.02
CA SER A 27 11.32 -4.59 14.08
C SER A 27 10.04 -4.39 13.24
N CYS A 28 8.95 -3.95 13.88
CA CYS A 28 7.71 -3.64 13.19
C CYS A 28 7.87 -2.43 12.25
N ALA A 29 8.59 -1.39 12.65
CA ALA A 29 8.87 -0.24 11.79
C ALA A 29 9.72 -0.63 10.56
N LYS A 30 10.73 -1.49 10.73
CA LYS A 30 11.53 -2.04 9.61
C LYS A 30 10.69 -2.89 8.68
N PHE A 31 9.92 -3.83 9.25
CA PHE A 31 8.97 -4.66 8.50
C PHE A 31 8.02 -3.81 7.67
N TYR A 32 7.40 -2.80 8.29
CA TYR A 32 6.45 -1.94 7.60
C TYR A 32 7.08 -1.11 6.48
N SER A 33 8.31 -0.65 6.69
CA SER A 33 9.07 0.06 5.66
C SER A 33 9.33 -0.84 4.45
N ILE A 34 9.78 -2.07 4.68
CA ILE A 34 10.02 -3.07 3.63
C ILE A 34 8.70 -3.48 2.94
N TRP A 35 7.64 -3.73 3.73
CA TRP A 35 6.31 -4.02 3.22
C TRP A 35 5.82 -2.92 2.28
N SER A 36 5.98 -1.66 2.68
CA SER A 36 5.56 -0.50 1.86
C SER A 36 6.31 -0.45 0.54
N ILE A 37 7.61 -0.77 0.53
CA ILE A 37 8.42 -0.87 -0.69
C ILE A 37 7.92 -2.02 -1.58
N ILE A 38 7.80 -3.23 -1.05
CA ILE A 38 7.43 -4.42 -1.84
C ILE A 38 6.03 -4.28 -2.42
N VAL A 39 5.04 -3.95 -1.58
CA VAL A 39 3.64 -3.80 -2.00
C VAL A 39 3.50 -2.60 -2.93
N GLY A 40 4.10 -1.45 -2.59
CA GLY A 40 4.07 -0.27 -3.44
C GLY A 40 4.66 -0.54 -4.82
N PHE A 41 5.81 -1.23 -4.89
CA PHE A 41 6.45 -1.56 -6.16
C PHE A 41 5.61 -2.54 -6.99
N GLY A 42 5.07 -3.59 -6.37
CA GLY A 42 4.19 -4.53 -7.06
C GLY A 42 2.94 -3.85 -7.65
N PHE A 43 2.29 -2.97 -6.88
CA PHE A 43 1.14 -2.21 -7.36
C PHE A 43 1.51 -1.17 -8.41
N PHE A 44 2.68 -0.55 -8.31
CA PHE A 44 3.17 0.40 -9.31
C PHE A 44 3.34 -0.27 -10.67
N ILE A 45 4.05 -1.41 -10.71
CA ILE A 45 4.26 -2.17 -11.95
C ILE A 45 2.93 -2.64 -12.52
N TRP A 46 2.05 -3.24 -11.71
CA TRP A 46 0.74 -3.70 -12.15
C TRP A 46 -0.07 -2.58 -12.81
N ASN A 47 -0.16 -1.42 -12.15
CA ASN A 47 -0.95 -0.31 -12.69
C ASN A 47 -0.31 0.31 -13.93
N LEU A 48 1.02 0.38 -14.03
CA LEU A 48 1.70 0.80 -15.26
C LEU A 48 1.43 -0.15 -16.43
N THR A 49 1.46 -1.47 -16.19
CA THR A 49 1.10 -2.46 -17.21
C THR A 49 -0.34 -2.28 -17.68
N MET A 50 -1.27 -2.00 -16.77
CA MET A 50 -2.67 -1.73 -17.13
C MET A 50 -2.84 -0.44 -17.92
N VAL A 51 -2.17 0.65 -17.53
CA VAL A 51 -2.16 1.90 -18.30
C VAL A 51 -1.65 1.65 -19.72
N GLY A 52 -0.55 0.90 -19.87
CA GLY A 52 -0.01 0.54 -21.18
C GLY A 52 -0.98 -0.31 -22.01
N PHE A 53 -1.56 -1.35 -21.41
CA PHE A 53 -2.50 -2.24 -22.08
C PHE A 53 -3.76 -1.49 -22.57
N TYR A 54 -4.42 -0.73 -21.69
CA TYR A 54 -5.62 0.03 -22.08
C TYR A 54 -5.29 1.20 -23.01
N GLY A 55 -4.14 1.85 -22.83
CA GLY A 55 -3.66 2.92 -23.71
C GLY A 55 -3.41 2.43 -25.14
N LEU A 56 -2.81 1.25 -25.30
CA LEU A 56 -2.61 0.63 -26.62
C LEU A 56 -3.93 0.24 -27.28
N ASN A 57 -4.92 -0.25 -26.51
CA ASN A 57 -6.24 -0.56 -27.05
C ASN A 57 -6.98 0.71 -27.54
N LEU A 58 -6.84 1.82 -26.80
CA LEU A 58 -7.40 3.11 -27.20
C LEU A 58 -6.72 3.66 -28.47
N TRP A 59 -5.39 3.64 -28.51
CA TRP A 59 -4.62 4.18 -29.63
C TRP A 59 -4.75 3.33 -30.90
N GLY A 60 -4.75 2.01 -30.76
CA GLY A 60 -4.82 1.06 -31.87
C GLY A 60 -6.22 0.92 -32.49
N GLY A 61 -7.23 1.63 -31.97
CA GLY A 61 -8.61 1.52 -32.46
C GLY A 61 -9.20 0.11 -32.27
N LEU A 62 -8.66 -0.67 -31.33
CA LEU A 62 -9.14 -2.01 -30.98
C LEU A 62 -10.36 -1.95 -30.05
N GLU A 63 -10.89 -0.76 -29.77
CA GLU A 63 -12.13 -0.62 -29.03
C GLU A 63 -13.27 -1.29 -29.81
N ASN A 64 -13.96 -2.20 -29.15
CA ASN A 64 -15.16 -2.79 -29.72
C ASN A 64 -16.26 -1.72 -29.69
N LYS A 65 -16.80 -1.33 -30.85
CA LYS A 65 -17.84 -0.28 -30.96
C LYS A 65 -19.11 -0.55 -30.14
N ASN A 66 -19.32 -1.80 -29.72
CA ASN A 66 -20.43 -2.19 -28.85
C ASN A 66 -20.08 -2.13 -27.35
N ASP A 67 -18.81 -1.92 -27.01
CA ASP A 67 -18.31 -1.85 -25.64
C ASP A 67 -18.44 -0.42 -25.12
N LYS A 68 -19.29 -0.22 -24.11
CA LYS A 68 -19.55 1.09 -23.49
C LYS A 68 -18.56 1.41 -22.37
N THR A 69 -17.50 0.61 -22.25
CA THR A 69 -16.50 0.77 -21.20
C THR A 69 -15.75 2.09 -21.39
N PRO A 70 -15.77 3.01 -20.41
CA PRO A 70 -15.12 4.32 -20.55
C PRO A 70 -13.61 4.17 -20.36
N LEU A 71 -12.92 3.72 -21.41
CA LEU A 71 -11.49 3.41 -21.43
C LEU A 71 -10.62 4.56 -20.88
N PRO A 72 -10.87 5.85 -21.21
CA PRO A 72 -10.13 6.96 -20.62
C PRO A 72 -10.22 7.02 -19.10
N ILE A 73 -11.41 6.74 -18.52
CA ILE A 73 -11.62 6.74 -17.07
C ILE A 73 -10.81 5.61 -16.42
N ILE A 74 -10.81 4.42 -17.03
CA ILE A 74 -10.02 3.27 -16.53
C ILE A 74 -8.52 3.58 -16.55
N ILE A 75 -8.03 4.18 -17.65
CA ILE A 75 -6.63 4.60 -17.78
C ILE A 75 -6.28 5.62 -16.70
N SER A 76 -7.12 6.66 -16.52
CA SER A 76 -6.90 7.67 -15.47
C SER A 76 -6.89 7.07 -14.06
N LEU A 77 -7.78 6.11 -13.78
CA LEU A 77 -7.84 5.43 -12.50
C LEU A 77 -6.57 4.61 -12.23
N HIS A 78 -6.09 3.83 -13.21
CA HIS A 78 -4.83 3.09 -13.07
C HIS A 78 -3.62 4.03 -12.95
N ALA A 79 -3.59 5.14 -13.68
CA ALA A 79 -2.52 6.14 -13.54
C ALA A 79 -2.49 6.75 -12.13
N PHE A 80 -3.65 7.06 -11.55
CA PHE A 80 -3.77 7.51 -10.16
C PHE A 80 -3.29 6.45 -9.16
N TYR A 81 -3.66 5.19 -9.36
CA TYR A 81 -3.17 4.10 -8.52
C TYR A 81 -1.66 3.86 -8.65
N ALA A 82 -1.10 3.96 -9.85
CA ALA A 82 0.35 3.91 -10.04
C ALA A 82 1.03 5.05 -9.26
N PHE A 83 0.52 6.28 -9.37
CA PHE A 83 1.06 7.42 -8.62
C PHE A 83 1.03 7.21 -7.10
N THR A 84 -0.11 6.79 -6.56
CA THR A 84 -0.22 6.54 -5.11
C THR A 84 0.65 5.37 -4.65
N ALA A 85 0.79 4.31 -5.45
CA ALA A 85 1.68 3.19 -5.18
C ALA A 85 3.16 3.62 -5.18
N PHE A 86 3.56 4.50 -6.11
CA PHE A 86 4.89 5.09 -6.11
C PHE A 86 5.16 5.92 -4.84
N LEU A 87 4.21 6.74 -4.40
CA LEU A 87 4.33 7.46 -3.12
C LEU A 87 4.48 6.50 -1.93
N TYR A 88 3.85 5.32 -1.98
CA TYR A 88 4.00 4.30 -0.95
C TYR A 88 5.41 3.70 -0.91
N VAL A 89 6.04 3.52 -2.07
CA VAL A 89 7.46 3.14 -2.18
C VAL A 89 8.36 4.21 -1.57
N VAL A 90 8.15 5.48 -1.94
CA VAL A 90 8.90 6.62 -1.39
C VAL A 90 8.75 6.70 0.13
N ALA A 91 7.54 6.47 0.64
CA ALA A 91 7.29 6.40 2.07
C ALA A 91 8.08 5.26 2.73
N GLY A 92 8.06 4.06 2.15
CA GLY A 92 8.82 2.91 2.64
C GLY A 92 10.33 3.17 2.70
N TYR A 93 10.92 3.71 1.64
CA TYR A 93 12.34 4.10 1.64
C TYR A 93 12.65 5.18 2.68
N SER A 94 11.82 6.22 2.77
CA SER A 94 12.00 7.30 3.74
C SER A 94 11.95 6.78 5.18
N MET A 95 11.03 5.87 5.50
CA MET A 95 10.96 5.25 6.82
C MET A 95 12.17 4.33 7.06
N LEU A 96 12.58 3.53 6.08
CA LEU A 96 13.72 2.62 6.21
C LEU A 96 15.02 3.37 6.49
N ILE A 97 15.34 4.40 5.69
CA ILE A 97 16.51 5.26 5.91
C ILE A 97 16.37 5.99 7.25
N GLY A 98 15.17 6.46 7.59
CA GLY A 98 14.90 7.12 8.86
C GLY A 98 15.17 6.22 10.08
N ILE A 99 14.95 4.91 9.95
CA ILE A 99 15.28 3.92 10.99
C ILE A 99 16.78 3.64 11.01
N LEU A 100 17.39 3.35 9.84
CA LEU A 100 18.81 2.99 9.74
C LEU A 100 19.75 4.11 10.18
N GLU A 101 19.39 5.36 9.89
CA GLU A 101 20.18 6.55 10.23
C GLU A 101 19.66 7.27 11.48
N VAL A 102 18.65 6.72 12.18
CA VAL A 102 18.03 7.31 13.37
C VAL A 102 17.54 8.76 13.11
N LYS A 103 17.05 9.03 11.91
CA LYS A 103 16.55 10.35 11.46
C LYS A 103 15.04 10.46 11.66
N GLN A 104 14.62 10.97 12.82
CA GLN A 104 13.20 11.17 13.15
C GLN A 104 12.39 11.92 12.08
N LYS A 105 12.97 12.97 11.47
CA LYS A 105 12.28 13.79 10.45
C LYS A 105 11.89 12.96 9.23
N LEU A 106 12.79 12.10 8.77
CA LEU A 106 12.58 11.25 7.60
C LEU A 106 11.55 10.14 7.89
N LEU A 107 11.62 9.57 9.09
CA LEU A 107 10.62 8.62 9.56
C LEU A 107 9.22 9.25 9.69
N LYS A 108 9.11 10.47 10.23
CA LYS A 108 7.84 11.23 10.29
C LYS A 108 7.29 11.52 8.90
N PHE A 109 8.14 11.95 7.97
CA PHE A 109 7.77 12.22 6.58
C PHE A 109 7.24 10.96 5.87
N GLY A 110 7.99 9.86 5.93
CA GLY A 110 7.57 8.59 5.35
C GLY A 110 6.26 8.09 5.95
N LYS A 111 6.08 8.22 7.27
CA LYS A 111 4.84 7.88 7.97
C LYS A 111 3.64 8.66 7.40
N ILE A 112 3.77 9.97 7.21
CA ILE A 112 2.71 10.84 6.70
C ILE A 112 2.31 10.42 5.27
N ILE A 113 3.29 10.27 4.38
CA ILE A 113 3.03 9.89 2.98
C ILE A 113 2.42 8.48 2.89
N SER A 114 2.81 7.58 3.79
CA SER A 114 2.35 6.19 3.75
C SER A 114 0.83 6.02 3.91
N TRP A 115 0.09 7.04 4.36
CA TRP A 115 -1.38 7.04 4.45
C TRP A 115 -2.08 7.13 3.09
N ILE A 116 -1.42 7.72 2.08
CA ILE A 116 -2.07 8.03 0.80
C ILE A 116 -2.53 6.75 0.09
N PHE A 117 -1.67 5.74 0.03
CA PHE A 117 -1.96 4.50 -0.71
C PHE A 117 -3.03 3.61 -0.05
N PRO A 118 -2.98 3.30 1.26
CA PRO A 118 -4.01 2.49 1.89
C PRO A 118 -5.39 3.15 1.87
N ILE A 119 -5.45 4.49 1.88
CA ILE A 119 -6.70 5.25 1.73
C ILE A 119 -7.20 5.17 0.28
N SER A 120 -6.34 5.42 -0.71
CA SER A 120 -6.74 5.35 -2.12
C SER A 120 -7.18 3.93 -2.51
N ALA A 121 -6.52 2.92 -1.95
CA ALA A 121 -6.78 1.51 -2.17
C ALA A 121 -7.61 0.87 -1.03
N ALA A 122 -8.49 1.62 -0.36
CA ALA A 122 -9.24 1.14 0.81
C ALA A 122 -10.09 -0.13 0.55
N LEU A 123 -10.45 -0.42 -0.70
CA LEU A 123 -11.08 -1.68 -1.11
C LEU A 123 -10.18 -2.90 -0.87
N LEU A 124 -8.87 -2.69 -0.77
CA LEU A 124 -7.88 -3.69 -0.37
C LEU A 124 -7.73 -3.67 1.16
N ILE A 125 -8.56 -4.47 1.81
CA ILE A 125 -8.60 -4.61 3.27
C ILE A 125 -7.21 -4.94 3.85
N ILE A 126 -6.40 -5.75 3.16
CA ILE A 126 -5.11 -6.23 3.67
C ILE A 126 -4.09 -5.07 3.83
N PRO A 127 -3.76 -4.27 2.79
CA PRO A 127 -2.91 -3.08 2.94
C PRO A 127 -3.36 -2.13 4.04
N LEU A 128 -4.66 -1.87 4.14
CA LEU A 128 -5.23 -0.98 5.14
C LEU A 128 -5.01 -1.51 6.57
N VAL A 129 -5.26 -2.79 6.81
CA VAL A 129 -5.06 -3.37 8.13
C VAL A 129 -3.58 -3.43 8.52
N VAL A 130 -2.70 -3.85 7.59
CA VAL A 130 -1.25 -3.85 7.85
C VAL A 130 -0.75 -2.44 8.16
N HIS A 131 -1.23 -1.43 7.43
CA HIS A 131 -0.92 -0.04 7.68
C HIS A 131 -1.32 0.39 9.09
N ILE A 132 -2.59 0.21 9.46
CA ILE A 132 -3.11 0.66 10.78
C ILE A 132 -2.35 -0.01 11.93
N LEU A 133 -2.08 -1.31 11.84
CA LEU A 133 -1.32 -2.01 12.86
C LEU A 133 0.11 -1.44 12.95
N CYS A 134 0.83 -1.42 11.83
CA CYS A 134 2.24 -1.02 11.85
C CYS A 134 2.46 0.46 12.23
N ILE A 135 1.54 1.36 11.86
CA ILE A 135 1.69 2.79 12.13
C ILE A 135 1.69 3.10 13.64
N LEU A 136 1.00 2.28 14.44
CA LEU A 136 0.98 2.40 15.88
C LEU A 136 2.35 2.05 16.48
N LYS A 137 3.00 0.96 16.03
CA LYS A 137 4.39 0.65 16.42
C LYS A 137 5.40 1.67 15.90
N VAL A 138 5.24 2.17 14.68
CA VAL A 138 6.11 3.24 14.16
C VAL A 138 6.01 4.49 15.05
N ARG A 139 4.82 4.81 15.57
CA ARG A 139 4.64 5.89 16.55
C ARG A 139 5.35 5.59 17.88
N GLU A 140 5.22 4.37 18.42
CA GLU A 140 5.93 3.96 19.63
C GLU A 140 7.46 4.06 19.43
N TYR A 141 7.97 3.65 18.28
CA TYR A 141 9.40 3.75 17.95
C TYR A 141 9.85 5.23 17.87
N LEU A 142 9.07 6.09 17.22
CA LEU A 142 9.33 7.54 17.13
C LEU A 142 9.38 8.27 18.48
N GLN A 143 8.80 7.69 19.54
CA GLN A 143 8.86 8.24 20.90
C GLN A 143 10.09 7.78 21.68
N LYS A 144 10.79 6.74 21.20
CA LYS A 144 11.97 6.15 21.83
C LYS A 144 13.28 6.70 21.27
N ILE A 145 13.27 7.13 20.02
CA ILE A 145 14.36 7.85 19.36
C ILE A 145 14.16 9.35 19.49
#